data_AF-A0A7K2TVT7-F1
#
_entry.id   AF-A0A7K2TVT7-F1
#
_cell.length_a   1.000
_cell.length_b   1.000
_cell.length_c   1.000
_cell.angle_alpha   90.00
_cell.angle_beta   90.00
_cell.angle_gamma   90.00
#
_symmetry.space_group_name_H-M   'P 1'
#
loop_
_entity.id
_entity.type
_entity.pdbx_description
1 polymer ?
#
loop_
_entity_poly.entity_id
_entity_poly.type
_entity_poly.pdbx_seq_one_letter_code
_entity_poly.pdbx_strand_id
1 'polypeptide(L)'
;MTAPHPAVPSATPGLGHPLDNPVRSSLTGPHAHFAERRGRVLRYRPDITPWAALPDAPGAEDWADAAALAGPGGGVTLTAFREPPPAGWEIVFHADGVQMVDDGMDTGPDAEAVLLGPRDVPDMLELVARTRPGPFLPGTVELGTYLGVRRAGVLVAMAGERLHPPGWTEISGVCTDESVRGQGLATRLIRAVAHGIRERGETPFLHAASSNTGAVRLYESLGFRLRRRTAFLSALVPGRPGRPVDARTPAREAGRLEQLGQ
;
A
#
# COMPACT_ATOMS: atom_id res chain seq x y z
N MET A 1 -17.41 -26.41 21.99
CA MET A 1 -16.06 -26.93 21.65
C MET A 1 -15.45 -26.01 20.63
N THR A 2 -14.57 -25.12 21.06
CA THR A 2 -13.95 -24.08 20.22
C THR A 2 -12.82 -24.72 19.41
N ALA A 3 -12.88 -24.64 18.08
CA ALA A 3 -11.82 -25.14 17.22
C ALA A 3 -10.52 -24.33 17.43
N PRO A 4 -9.34 -24.96 17.45
CA PRO A 4 -8.08 -24.25 17.59
C PRO A 4 -7.79 -23.38 16.36
N HIS A 5 -7.32 -22.15 16.59
CA HIS A 5 -6.81 -21.24 15.57
C HIS A 5 -5.66 -21.90 14.78
N PRO A 6 -5.56 -21.67 13.46
CA PRO A 6 -4.39 -22.13 12.71
C PRO A 6 -3.15 -21.40 13.22
N ALA A 7 -2.10 -22.16 13.53
CA ALA A 7 -0.81 -21.64 13.95
C ALA A 7 -0.21 -20.75 12.85
N VAL A 8 0.32 -19.60 13.26
CA VAL A 8 1.11 -18.71 12.39
C VAL A 8 2.23 -19.54 11.73
N PRO A 9 2.33 -19.59 10.40
CA PRO A 9 3.36 -20.39 9.74
C PRO A 9 4.75 -19.94 10.18
N SER A 10 5.54 -20.89 10.68
CA SER A 10 6.90 -20.65 11.14
C SER A 10 7.80 -20.30 9.96
N ALA A 11 8.48 -19.16 10.07
CA ALA A 11 9.41 -18.65 9.07
C ALA A 11 10.55 -19.63 8.78
N THR A 12 10.96 -19.71 7.51
CA THR A 12 12.19 -20.38 7.09
C THR A 12 13.39 -19.79 7.87
N PRO A 13 14.25 -20.60 8.50
CA PRO A 13 15.36 -20.07 9.30
C PRO A 13 16.34 -19.30 8.41
N GLY A 14 16.49 -17.99 8.66
CA GLY A 14 17.48 -17.12 8.02
C GLY A 14 16.93 -15.88 7.31
N LEU A 15 15.62 -15.80 7.07
CA LEU A 15 14.96 -14.64 6.48
C LEU A 15 14.00 -14.03 7.52
N GLY A 16 14.05 -12.71 7.70
CA GLY A 16 13.11 -11.99 8.57
C GLY A 16 11.65 -12.27 8.20
N HIS A 17 10.72 -11.86 9.07
CA HIS A 17 9.31 -12.09 8.82
C HIS A 17 8.88 -11.41 7.49
N PRO A 18 8.01 -12.00 6.65
CA PRO A 18 7.66 -11.43 5.33
C PRO A 18 7.16 -9.97 5.38
N LEU A 19 6.46 -9.61 6.46
CA LEU A 19 5.99 -8.25 6.72
C LEU A 19 7.07 -7.26 7.17
N ASP A 20 8.32 -7.67 7.37
CA ASP A 20 9.41 -6.74 7.71
C ASP A 20 9.90 -5.95 6.50
N ASN A 21 9.75 -6.51 5.30
CA ASN A 21 9.97 -5.83 4.02
C ASN A 21 8.87 -6.26 3.03
N PRO A 22 7.61 -5.84 3.26
CA PRO A 22 6.45 -6.40 2.58
C PRO A 22 6.46 -6.10 1.08
N VAL A 23 7.01 -4.95 0.66
CA VAL A 23 7.19 -4.62 -0.77
C VAL A 23 8.14 -5.62 -1.42
N ARG A 24 9.30 -5.90 -0.80
CA ARG A 24 10.26 -6.89 -1.31
C ARG A 24 9.62 -8.27 -1.38
N SER A 25 9.02 -8.73 -0.27
CA SER A 25 8.43 -10.06 -0.18
C SER A 25 7.29 -10.26 -1.18
N SER A 26 6.51 -9.22 -1.47
CA SER A 26 5.51 -9.24 -2.54
C SER A 26 6.17 -9.38 -3.91
N LEU A 27 7.14 -8.52 -4.24
CA LEU A 27 7.81 -8.46 -5.55
C LEU A 27 8.77 -9.64 -5.81
N THR A 28 9.17 -10.38 -4.78
CA THR A 28 9.89 -11.66 -4.93
C THR A 28 8.97 -12.88 -4.83
N GLY A 29 7.68 -12.67 -4.62
CA GLY A 29 6.68 -13.71 -4.39
C GLY A 29 5.46 -13.52 -5.31
N PRO A 30 4.23 -13.47 -4.77
CA PRO A 30 3.00 -13.38 -5.57
C PRO A 30 2.99 -12.25 -6.61
N HIS A 31 3.61 -11.11 -6.32
CA HIS A 31 3.65 -9.93 -7.21
C HIS A 31 4.92 -9.88 -8.10
N ALA A 32 5.65 -10.98 -8.28
CA ALA A 32 6.86 -11.01 -9.11
C ALA A 32 6.64 -10.52 -10.56
N HIS A 33 5.43 -10.70 -11.09
CA HIS A 33 5.06 -10.25 -12.44
C HIS A 33 4.89 -8.72 -12.57
N PHE A 34 4.81 -7.98 -11.46
CA PHE A 34 4.83 -6.50 -11.44
C PHE A 34 6.24 -5.92 -11.25
N ALA A 35 7.24 -6.75 -11.01
CA ALA A 35 8.55 -6.31 -10.56
C ALA A 35 9.42 -5.79 -11.70
N GLU A 36 9.86 -4.55 -11.57
CA GLU A 36 11.06 -4.05 -12.25
C GLU A 36 12.27 -4.22 -11.32
N ARG A 37 13.38 -4.74 -11.85
CA ARG A 37 14.58 -5.09 -11.07
C ARG A 37 15.83 -4.43 -11.65
N ARG A 38 16.69 -3.95 -10.75
CA ARG A 38 18.07 -3.59 -11.05
C ARG A 38 18.95 -3.94 -9.86
N GLY A 39 19.95 -4.79 -10.09
CA GLY A 39 20.74 -5.39 -9.01
C GLY A 39 19.84 -6.04 -7.96
N ARG A 40 19.98 -5.59 -6.70
CA ARG A 40 19.15 -6.06 -5.58
C ARG A 40 17.88 -5.22 -5.40
N VAL A 41 17.73 -4.10 -6.08
CA VAL A 41 16.57 -3.20 -5.95
C VAL A 41 15.40 -3.70 -6.78
N LEU A 42 14.21 -3.60 -6.18
CA LEU A 42 12.94 -3.93 -6.81
C LEU A 42 12.02 -2.72 -6.75
N ARG A 43 11.17 -2.54 -7.75
CA ARG A 43 10.04 -1.61 -7.68
C ARG A 43 8.84 -2.18 -8.43
N TYR A 44 7.65 -1.72 -8.06
CA TYR A 44 6.48 -1.92 -8.90
C TYR A 44 6.59 -1.07 -10.17
N ARG A 45 5.88 -1.46 -11.23
CA ARG A 45 5.68 -0.59 -12.40
C ARG A 45 5.07 0.75 -11.96
N PRO A 46 5.46 1.89 -12.56
CA PRO A 46 5.02 3.21 -12.10
C PRO A 46 3.51 3.46 -12.24
N ASP A 47 2.82 2.72 -13.11
CA ASP A 47 1.38 2.80 -13.34
C ASP A 47 0.55 1.98 -12.34
N ILE A 48 1.18 1.08 -11.58
CA ILE A 48 0.55 0.22 -10.58
C ILE A 48 0.60 0.88 -9.20
N THR A 49 1.80 1.21 -8.70
CA THR A 49 2.00 1.81 -7.37
C THR A 49 3.43 2.36 -7.23
N PRO A 50 3.68 3.40 -6.40
CA PRO A 50 5.02 4.01 -6.31
C PRO A 50 6.04 3.21 -5.47
N TRP A 51 5.65 2.08 -4.87
CA TRP A 51 6.49 1.35 -3.92
C TRP A 51 7.75 0.76 -4.56
N ALA A 52 8.87 0.97 -3.87
CA ALA A 52 10.16 0.34 -4.13
C ALA A 52 10.65 -0.43 -2.89
N ALA A 53 11.55 -1.38 -3.12
CA ALA A 53 12.13 -2.24 -2.12
C ALA A 53 13.65 -2.29 -2.25
N LEU A 54 14.31 -1.78 -1.23
CA LEU A 54 15.74 -1.95 -0.99
C LEU A 54 16.00 -3.23 -0.17
N PRO A 55 17.24 -3.76 -0.15
CA PRO A 55 17.61 -4.78 0.82
C PRO A 55 17.60 -4.18 2.24
N ASP A 56 17.56 -5.03 3.27
CA ASP A 56 17.44 -4.58 4.67
C ASP A 56 18.62 -3.70 5.13
N ALA A 57 19.79 -3.88 4.52
CA ALA A 57 20.97 -3.04 4.66
C ALA A 57 21.45 -2.62 3.25
N PRO A 58 20.93 -1.49 2.72
CA PRO A 58 21.33 -1.01 1.40
C PRO A 58 22.72 -0.36 1.45
N GLY A 59 23.58 -0.75 0.51
CA GLY A 59 24.86 -0.11 0.24
C GLY A 59 24.76 0.95 -0.85
N ALA A 60 25.88 1.61 -1.15
CA ALA A 60 25.95 2.67 -2.16
C ALA A 60 25.48 2.21 -3.56
N GLU A 61 25.79 0.97 -3.94
CA GLU A 61 25.36 0.39 -5.21
C GLU A 61 23.83 0.23 -5.29
N ASP A 62 23.17 -0.19 -4.21
CA ASP A 62 21.70 -0.30 -4.20
C ASP A 62 21.04 1.08 -4.36
N TRP A 63 21.60 2.12 -3.74
CA TRP A 63 21.09 3.47 -3.95
C TRP A 63 21.34 3.99 -5.37
N ALA A 64 22.47 3.65 -5.99
CA ALA A 64 22.73 3.96 -7.39
C ALA A 64 21.77 3.22 -8.33
N ASP A 65 21.45 1.96 -8.04
CA ASP A 65 20.46 1.19 -8.79
C ASP A 65 19.04 1.72 -8.61
N ALA A 66 18.67 2.12 -7.39
CA ALA A 66 17.40 2.79 -7.14
C ALA A 66 17.28 4.11 -7.92
N ALA A 67 18.34 4.92 -7.92
CA ALA A 67 18.41 6.16 -8.70
C ALA A 67 18.24 5.90 -10.20
N ALA A 68 18.90 4.85 -10.71
CA ALA A 68 18.84 4.54 -12.12
C ALA A 68 17.52 3.88 -12.56
N LEU A 69 16.82 3.18 -11.66
CA LEU A 69 15.46 2.67 -11.88
C LEU A 69 14.42 3.79 -11.89
N ALA A 70 14.53 4.76 -10.99
CA ALA A 70 13.60 5.89 -10.91
C ALA A 70 13.89 6.98 -11.95
N GLY A 71 15.15 7.11 -12.37
CA GLY A 71 15.61 8.16 -13.26
C GLY A 71 15.82 9.51 -12.55
N PRO A 72 16.52 10.48 -13.17
CA PRO A 72 16.76 11.79 -12.57
C PRO A 72 15.46 12.51 -12.23
N GLY A 73 15.33 13.00 -10.99
CA GLY A 73 14.09 13.60 -10.48
C GLY A 73 12.93 12.63 -10.27
N GLY A 74 13.14 11.33 -10.53
CA GLY A 74 12.15 10.29 -10.24
C GLY A 74 12.00 10.07 -8.73
N GLY A 75 10.81 9.65 -8.30
CA GLY A 75 10.52 9.35 -6.91
C GLY A 75 10.80 7.89 -6.55
N VAL A 76 11.36 7.67 -5.37
CA VAL A 76 11.48 6.35 -4.73
C VAL A 76 10.71 6.38 -3.42
N THR A 77 9.75 5.48 -3.27
CA THR A 77 8.90 5.37 -2.08
C THR A 77 9.18 4.08 -1.32
N LEU A 78 9.41 4.17 -0.02
CA LEU A 78 9.81 3.08 0.86
C LEU A 78 8.90 3.00 2.09
N THR A 79 8.58 1.77 2.53
CA THR A 79 7.84 1.47 3.78
C THR A 79 8.65 0.66 4.80
N ALA A 80 9.86 0.24 4.42
CA ALA A 80 10.74 -0.64 5.19
C ALA A 80 12.20 -0.22 5.00
N PHE A 81 12.52 0.99 5.46
CA PHE A 81 13.89 1.51 5.48
C PHE A 81 14.37 1.65 6.93
N ARG A 82 15.67 1.46 7.14
CA ARG A 82 16.31 1.60 8.46
C ARG A 82 17.12 2.89 8.58
N GLU A 83 17.64 3.35 7.45
CA GLU A 83 18.46 4.55 7.34
C GLU A 83 17.87 5.44 6.23
N PRO A 84 18.00 6.77 6.36
CA PRO A 84 17.55 7.70 5.33
C PRO A 84 18.35 7.51 4.02
N PRO A 85 17.82 8.01 2.89
CA PRO A 85 18.58 8.08 1.65
C PRO A 85 19.93 8.81 1.80
N PRO A 86 20.94 8.48 0.96
CA PRO A 86 22.22 9.16 0.95
C PRO A 86 22.09 10.66 0.69
N ALA A 87 23.14 11.41 1.03
CA ALA A 87 23.23 12.84 0.72
C ALA A 87 22.98 13.11 -0.77
N GLY A 88 22.21 14.17 -1.06
CA GLY A 88 21.83 14.58 -2.42
C GLY A 88 20.44 14.11 -2.86
N TRP A 89 19.85 13.13 -2.17
CA TRP A 89 18.43 12.81 -2.34
C TRP A 89 17.57 13.82 -1.58
N GLU A 90 16.51 14.31 -2.22
CA GLU A 90 15.55 15.21 -1.59
C GLU A 90 14.41 14.39 -0.98
N ILE A 91 14.29 14.37 0.35
CA ILE A 91 13.16 13.74 1.02
C ILE A 91 11.95 14.68 0.89
N VAL A 92 10.96 14.27 0.11
CA VAL A 92 9.73 15.05 -0.15
C VAL A 92 8.55 14.61 0.70
N PHE A 93 8.66 13.44 1.34
CA PHE A 93 7.66 12.94 2.28
C PHE A 93 8.32 12.03 3.31
N HIS A 94 7.95 12.20 4.58
CA HIS A 94 8.32 11.31 5.66
C HIS A 94 7.23 11.31 6.73
N ALA A 95 6.72 10.13 7.08
CA ALA A 95 5.67 9.99 8.08
C ALA A 95 5.83 8.69 8.89
N ASP A 96 5.59 8.78 10.19
CA ASP A 96 5.53 7.60 11.06
C ASP A 96 4.31 6.76 10.71
N GLY A 97 4.50 5.44 10.67
CA GLY A 97 3.48 4.46 10.36
C GLY A 97 3.32 3.38 11.42
N VAL A 98 2.18 2.74 11.43
CA VAL A 98 1.95 1.48 12.13
C VAL A 98 1.65 0.39 11.11
N GLN A 99 2.14 -0.81 11.39
CA GLN A 99 1.75 -2.03 10.71
C GLN A 99 0.93 -2.86 11.68
N MET A 100 -0.27 -3.26 11.24
CA MET A 100 -1.21 -4.02 12.04
C MET A 100 -1.55 -5.32 11.33
N VAL A 101 -1.79 -6.38 12.11
CA VAL A 101 -2.13 -7.72 11.61
C VAL A 101 -3.43 -8.19 12.23
N ASP A 102 -4.18 -8.97 11.48
CA ASP A 102 -5.38 -9.64 11.97
C ASP A 102 -5.05 -10.52 13.19
N ASP A 103 -5.83 -10.36 14.26
CA ASP A 103 -5.73 -11.11 15.53
C ASP A 103 -7.09 -11.69 15.95
N GLY A 104 -7.83 -12.20 14.97
CA GLY A 104 -9.16 -12.78 15.21
C GLY A 104 -10.30 -11.82 14.88
N MET A 105 -10.13 -10.99 13.85
CA MET A 105 -11.19 -10.19 13.25
C MET A 105 -12.45 -11.03 12.98
N ASP A 106 -13.63 -10.46 13.21
CA ASP A 106 -14.88 -11.01 12.68
C ASP A 106 -15.02 -10.64 11.21
N THR A 107 -14.97 -11.63 10.32
CA THR A 107 -15.00 -11.44 8.86
C THR A 107 -16.24 -12.08 8.25
N GLY A 108 -16.79 -11.44 7.22
CA GLY A 108 -17.94 -11.96 6.49
C GLY A 108 -18.17 -11.17 5.20
N PRO A 109 -18.89 -11.75 4.24
CA PRO A 109 -19.26 -11.05 3.01
C PRO A 109 -20.18 -9.86 3.31
N ASP A 110 -20.21 -8.90 2.40
CA ASP A 110 -21.17 -7.80 2.41
C ASP A 110 -22.11 -7.94 1.22
N ALA A 111 -23.41 -8.03 1.48
CA ALA A 111 -24.43 -8.23 0.44
C ALA A 111 -24.59 -7.04 -0.53
N GLU A 112 -24.17 -5.83 -0.14
CA GLU A 112 -24.16 -4.65 -1.00
C GLU A 112 -22.85 -4.47 -1.77
N ALA A 113 -21.80 -5.19 -1.38
CA ALA A 113 -20.50 -5.04 -2.01
C ALA A 113 -20.48 -5.69 -3.39
N VAL A 114 -20.01 -4.94 -4.39
CA VAL A 114 -19.78 -5.42 -5.74
C VAL A 114 -18.28 -5.54 -5.99
N LEU A 115 -17.89 -6.54 -6.77
CA LEU A 115 -16.51 -6.67 -7.24
C LEU A 115 -16.20 -5.56 -8.24
N LEU A 116 -15.12 -4.83 -7.99
CA LEU A 116 -14.59 -3.79 -8.89
C LEU A 116 -13.42 -4.37 -9.70
N GLY A 117 -13.34 -3.98 -10.97
CA GLY A 117 -12.24 -4.39 -11.85
C GLY A 117 -11.81 -3.29 -12.82
N PRO A 118 -11.05 -3.64 -13.88
CA PRO A 118 -10.51 -2.66 -14.83
C PRO A 118 -11.55 -1.73 -15.47
N ARG A 119 -12.81 -2.17 -15.59
CA ARG A 119 -13.92 -1.36 -16.15
C ARG A 119 -14.40 -0.28 -15.18
N ASP A 120 -14.16 -0.45 -13.89
CA ASP A 120 -14.58 0.49 -12.83
C ASP A 120 -13.50 1.54 -12.53
N VAL A 121 -12.30 1.44 -13.13
CA VAL A 121 -11.17 2.36 -12.87
C VAL A 121 -11.55 3.83 -13.00
N PRO A 122 -12.34 4.29 -13.99
CA PRO A 122 -12.80 5.68 -14.02
C PRO A 122 -13.54 6.10 -12.74
N ASP A 123 -14.50 5.30 -12.27
CA ASP A 123 -15.28 5.58 -11.07
C ASP A 123 -14.42 5.50 -9.80
N MET A 124 -13.48 4.56 -9.74
CA MET A 124 -12.53 4.41 -8.63
C MET A 124 -11.62 5.63 -8.52
N LEU A 125 -11.08 6.12 -9.65
CA LEU A 125 -10.26 7.33 -9.69
C LEU A 125 -11.07 8.57 -9.31
N GLU A 126 -12.33 8.64 -9.71
CA GLU A 126 -13.24 9.73 -9.33
C GLU A 126 -13.48 9.77 -7.81
N LEU A 127 -13.74 8.60 -7.20
CA LEU A 127 -13.88 8.47 -5.75
C LEU A 127 -12.58 8.82 -5.02
N VAL A 128 -11.42 8.34 -5.52
CA VAL A 128 -10.09 8.67 -4.98
C VAL A 128 -9.83 10.17 -5.02
N ALA A 129 -10.17 10.85 -6.11
CA ALA A 129 -9.97 12.29 -6.23
C ALA A 129 -10.76 13.07 -5.17
N ARG A 130 -11.97 12.63 -4.81
CA ARG A 130 -12.80 13.25 -3.77
C ARG A 130 -12.34 12.91 -2.35
N THR A 131 -11.89 11.67 -2.13
CA THR A 131 -11.65 11.13 -0.78
C THR A 131 -10.19 11.11 -0.34
N ARG A 132 -9.26 11.16 -1.29
CA ARG A 132 -7.81 11.23 -1.06
C ARG A 132 -7.26 10.18 -0.08
N PRO A 133 -7.48 8.86 -0.32
CA PRO A 133 -7.06 7.80 0.61
C PRO A 133 -5.57 7.43 0.55
N GLY A 134 -4.78 8.17 -0.22
CA GLY A 134 -3.41 7.82 -0.59
C GLY A 134 -3.28 7.44 -2.07
N PRO A 135 -2.12 6.90 -2.47
CA PRO A 135 -1.83 6.68 -3.89
C PRO A 135 -2.75 5.60 -4.46
N PHE A 136 -3.47 5.98 -5.52
CA PHE A 136 -4.21 5.06 -6.36
C PHE A 136 -4.02 5.51 -7.81
N LEU A 137 -3.54 4.59 -8.64
CA LEU A 137 -3.16 4.80 -10.03
C LEU A 137 -4.03 3.90 -10.92
N PRO A 138 -4.08 4.14 -12.24
CA PRO A 138 -4.94 3.36 -13.14
C PRO A 138 -4.76 1.84 -13.04
N GLY A 139 -3.53 1.38 -12.81
CA GLY A 139 -3.23 -0.05 -12.68
C GLY A 139 -3.31 -0.59 -11.24
N THR A 140 -3.58 0.24 -10.22
CA THR A 140 -3.63 -0.21 -8.82
C THR A 140 -4.68 -1.31 -8.59
N VAL A 141 -5.77 -1.31 -9.36
CA VAL A 141 -6.81 -2.34 -9.31
C VAL A 141 -6.29 -3.75 -9.65
N GLU A 142 -5.15 -3.86 -10.35
CA GLU A 142 -4.54 -5.15 -10.69
C GLU A 142 -3.83 -5.81 -9.50
N LEU A 143 -3.59 -5.08 -8.40
CA LEU A 143 -2.88 -5.61 -7.22
C LEU A 143 -3.69 -6.63 -6.40
N GLY A 144 -4.97 -6.79 -6.68
CA GLY A 144 -5.81 -7.78 -6.02
C GLY A 144 -7.29 -7.43 -6.07
N THR A 145 -8.06 -8.00 -5.16
CA THR A 145 -9.51 -7.83 -5.09
C THR A 145 -9.89 -6.44 -4.59
N TYR A 146 -10.80 -5.76 -5.30
CA TYR A 146 -11.43 -4.53 -4.84
C TYR A 146 -12.95 -4.72 -4.73
N LEU A 147 -13.52 -4.25 -3.63
CA LEU A 147 -14.95 -4.25 -3.35
C LEU A 147 -15.45 -2.82 -3.26
N GLY A 148 -16.64 -2.57 -3.81
CA GLY A 148 -17.26 -1.26 -3.85
C GLY A 148 -18.72 -1.27 -3.43
N VAL A 149 -19.21 -0.14 -2.94
CA VAL A 149 -20.64 0.09 -2.68
C VAL A 149 -21.11 1.23 -3.56
N ARG A 150 -22.23 1.01 -4.26
CA ARG A 150 -22.85 2.02 -5.13
C ARG A 150 -24.14 2.58 -4.53
N ARG A 151 -24.42 3.85 -4.81
CA ARG A 151 -25.69 4.54 -4.52
C ARG A 151 -26.16 5.25 -5.77
N ALA A 152 -27.38 4.95 -6.21
CA ALA A 152 -27.93 5.47 -7.47
C ALA A 152 -26.97 5.33 -8.67
N GLY A 153 -26.24 4.20 -8.74
CA GLY A 153 -25.25 3.93 -9.79
C GLY A 153 -23.84 4.50 -9.55
N VAL A 154 -23.67 5.46 -8.64
CA VAL A 154 -22.37 6.10 -8.35
C VAL A 154 -21.60 5.28 -7.30
N LEU A 155 -20.29 5.10 -7.50
CA LEU A 155 -19.39 4.48 -6.52
C LEU A 155 -19.15 5.46 -5.35
N VAL A 156 -19.57 5.06 -4.14
CA VAL A 156 -19.51 5.92 -2.95
C VAL A 156 -18.58 5.41 -1.85
N ALA A 157 -18.17 4.14 -1.91
CA ALA A 157 -17.16 3.59 -1.01
C ALA A 157 -16.44 2.43 -1.69
N MET A 158 -15.16 2.24 -1.37
CA MET A 158 -14.42 1.06 -1.79
C MET A 158 -13.35 0.68 -0.76
N ALA A 159 -12.92 -0.58 -0.81
CA ALA A 159 -11.73 -1.10 -0.16
C ALA A 159 -11.16 -2.21 -1.04
N GLY A 160 -9.86 -2.48 -0.94
CA GLY A 160 -9.28 -3.58 -1.69
C GLY A 160 -7.92 -4.00 -1.17
N GLU A 161 -7.18 -4.66 -2.05
CA GLU A 161 -5.91 -5.30 -1.74
C GLU A 161 -4.72 -4.51 -2.34
N ARG A 162 -3.52 -4.66 -1.76
CA ARG A 162 -2.32 -3.96 -2.26
C ARG A 162 -1.04 -4.78 -2.23
N LEU A 163 -0.36 -4.88 -1.09
CA LEU A 163 0.83 -5.71 -0.97
C LEU A 163 0.44 -7.17 -0.68
N HIS A 164 1.14 -8.11 -1.30
CA HIS A 164 0.85 -9.56 -1.20
C HIS A 164 2.11 -10.37 -0.87
N PRO A 165 2.70 -10.22 0.33
CA PRO A 165 3.77 -11.12 0.79
C PRO A 165 3.25 -12.57 0.91
N PRO A 166 4.11 -13.59 0.77
CA PRO A 166 3.68 -14.98 0.93
C PRO A 166 2.92 -15.23 2.25
N GLY A 167 1.68 -15.69 2.16
CA GLY A 167 0.78 -15.95 3.31
C GLY A 167 0.07 -14.73 3.88
N TRP A 168 0.26 -13.54 3.31
CA TRP A 168 -0.29 -12.28 3.81
C TRP A 168 -0.86 -11.41 2.68
N THR A 169 -1.98 -10.75 2.92
CA THR A 169 -2.50 -9.75 1.98
C THR A 169 -2.86 -8.46 2.70
N GLU A 170 -2.43 -7.34 2.11
CA GLU A 170 -2.65 -6.01 2.66
C GLU A 170 -4.02 -5.47 2.28
N ILE A 171 -4.81 -5.04 3.28
CA ILE A 171 -6.00 -4.23 3.04
C ILE A 171 -5.58 -2.77 2.85
N SER A 172 -6.07 -2.17 1.77
CA SER A 172 -5.70 -0.82 1.31
C SER A 172 -6.87 -0.17 0.55
N GLY A 173 -6.70 1.10 0.16
CA GLY A 173 -7.65 1.81 -0.71
C GLY A 173 -9.02 2.03 -0.05
N VAL A 174 -9.09 1.96 1.28
CA VAL A 174 -10.33 2.16 2.03
C VAL A 174 -10.71 3.63 1.94
N CYS A 175 -11.80 3.93 1.26
CA CYS A 175 -12.35 5.28 1.20
C CYS A 175 -13.86 5.27 1.17
N THR A 176 -14.45 6.36 1.66
CA THR A 176 -15.90 6.55 1.71
C THR A 176 -16.18 8.02 1.42
N ASP A 177 -17.02 8.24 0.43
CA ASP A 177 -17.51 9.56 0.04
C ASP A 177 -18.18 10.24 1.22
N GLU A 178 -17.96 11.55 1.36
CA GLU A 178 -18.43 12.32 2.50
C GLU A 178 -19.96 12.24 2.68
N SER A 179 -20.70 12.15 1.57
CA SER A 179 -22.16 12.08 1.56
C SER A 179 -22.74 10.84 2.24
N VAL A 180 -21.95 9.79 2.46
CA VAL A 180 -22.41 8.51 3.04
C VAL A 180 -21.56 8.06 4.24
N ARG A 181 -20.76 8.96 4.83
CA ARG A 181 -20.04 8.68 6.07
C ARG A 181 -21.00 8.40 7.23
N GLY A 182 -20.51 7.71 8.26
CA GLY A 182 -21.31 7.34 9.44
C GLY A 182 -22.24 6.14 9.23
N GLN A 183 -22.34 5.58 8.01
CA GLN A 183 -23.16 4.40 7.71
C GLN A 183 -22.41 3.06 7.90
N GLY A 184 -21.18 3.09 8.42
CA GLY A 184 -20.37 1.89 8.66
C GLY A 184 -19.80 1.22 7.40
N LEU A 185 -19.84 1.86 6.22
CA LEU A 185 -19.40 1.27 4.95
C LEU A 185 -17.92 0.84 4.96
N ALA A 186 -17.01 1.66 5.48
CA ALA A 186 -15.60 1.30 5.61
C ALA A 186 -15.41 0.01 6.43
N THR A 187 -16.05 -0.09 7.60
CA THR A 187 -16.03 -1.29 8.44
C THR A 187 -16.50 -2.52 7.69
N ARG A 188 -17.66 -2.44 7.02
CA ARG A 188 -18.24 -3.57 6.31
C ARG A 188 -17.35 -4.02 5.15
N LEU A 189 -16.82 -3.07 4.37
CA LEU A 189 -15.90 -3.35 3.28
C LEU A 189 -14.57 -3.96 3.75
N ILE A 190 -13.99 -3.47 4.85
CA ILE A 190 -12.78 -4.07 5.44
C ILE A 190 -13.04 -5.52 5.83
N ARG A 191 -14.16 -5.82 6.49
CA ARG A 191 -14.54 -7.19 6.87
C ARG A 191 -14.74 -8.10 5.67
N ALA A 192 -15.34 -7.58 4.60
CA ALA A 192 -15.56 -8.33 3.36
C ALA A 192 -14.26 -8.62 2.61
N VAL A 193 -13.34 -7.65 2.53
CA VAL A 193 -12.00 -7.88 1.96
C VAL A 193 -11.23 -8.90 2.82
N ALA A 194 -11.23 -8.73 4.15
CA ALA A 194 -10.59 -9.66 5.07
C ALA A 194 -11.19 -11.09 4.98
N HIS A 195 -12.49 -11.21 4.73
CA HIS A 195 -13.15 -12.48 4.48
C HIS A 195 -12.55 -13.18 3.25
N GLY A 196 -12.49 -12.49 2.11
CA GLY A 196 -11.91 -13.04 0.88
C GLY A 196 -10.43 -13.39 1.03
N ILE A 197 -9.67 -12.64 1.83
CA ILE A 197 -8.26 -12.96 2.17
C ILE A 197 -8.17 -14.28 2.96
N ARG A 198 -9.03 -14.47 3.97
CA ARG A 198 -9.03 -15.68 4.79
C ARG A 198 -9.53 -16.91 4.05
N GLU A 199 -10.51 -16.78 3.16
CA GLU A 199 -11.06 -17.90 2.38
C GLU A 199 -9.99 -18.59 1.53
N ARG A 200 -8.99 -17.83 1.06
CA ARG A 200 -7.83 -18.36 0.31
C ARG A 200 -6.61 -18.71 1.18
N GLY A 201 -6.78 -18.75 2.51
CA GLY A 201 -5.74 -19.21 3.43
C GLY A 201 -4.65 -18.18 3.75
N GLU A 202 -4.92 -16.89 3.55
CA GLU A 202 -3.98 -15.80 3.82
C GLU A 202 -4.39 -15.00 5.07
N THR A 203 -3.43 -14.29 5.64
CA THR A 203 -3.67 -13.43 6.81
C THR A 203 -3.76 -11.95 6.41
N PRO A 204 -4.85 -11.24 6.75
CA PRO A 204 -4.95 -9.80 6.52
C PRO A 204 -3.93 -9.02 7.35
N PHE A 205 -3.35 -8.00 6.74
CA PHE A 205 -2.60 -6.95 7.44
C PHE A 205 -2.89 -5.59 6.82
N LEU A 206 -2.44 -4.52 7.47
CA LEU A 206 -2.53 -3.17 6.90
C LEU A 206 -1.45 -2.25 7.47
N HIS A 207 -1.32 -1.12 6.80
CA HIS A 207 -0.53 0.02 7.24
C HIS A 207 -1.44 1.24 7.43
N ALA A 208 -1.12 2.06 8.43
CA ALA A 208 -1.75 3.35 8.64
C ALA A 208 -0.70 4.38 9.08
N ALA A 209 -0.93 5.66 8.77
CA ALA A 209 -0.16 6.73 9.39
C ALA A 209 -0.42 6.74 10.90
N SER A 210 0.63 6.84 11.71
CA SER A 210 0.51 6.87 13.18
C SER A 210 -0.30 8.07 13.67
N SER A 211 -0.31 9.16 12.90
CA SER A 211 -1.11 10.36 13.16
C SER A 211 -2.60 10.16 12.92
N ASN A 212 -3.01 9.19 12.09
CA ASN A 212 -4.43 8.88 11.86
C ASN A 212 -4.97 7.99 12.98
N THR A 213 -5.07 8.57 14.17
CA THR A 213 -5.54 7.84 15.36
C THR A 213 -6.98 7.34 15.22
N GLY A 214 -7.79 7.98 14.36
CA GLY A 214 -9.16 7.54 14.06
C GLY A 214 -9.18 6.20 13.32
N ALA A 215 -8.41 6.10 12.23
CA ALA A 215 -8.26 4.85 11.48
C ALA A 215 -7.61 3.76 12.33
N VAL A 216 -6.56 4.07 13.10
CA VAL A 216 -5.92 3.09 13.99
C VAL A 216 -6.92 2.51 15.00
N ARG A 217 -7.70 3.36 15.69
CA ARG A 217 -8.74 2.89 16.63
C ARG A 217 -9.82 2.06 15.93
N LEU A 218 -10.20 2.46 14.71
CA LEU A 218 -11.13 1.66 13.90
C LEU A 218 -10.54 0.27 13.67
N TYR A 219 -9.31 0.15 13.16
CA TYR A 219 -8.68 -1.14 12.88
C TYR A 219 -8.55 -1.99 14.14
N GLU A 220 -8.16 -1.40 15.27
CA GLU A 220 -8.13 -2.08 16.57
C GLU A 220 -9.51 -2.64 16.94
N SER A 221 -10.57 -1.84 16.81
CA SER A 221 -11.94 -2.28 17.09
C SER A 221 -12.45 -3.39 16.16
N LEU A 222 -11.84 -3.53 14.98
CA LEU A 222 -12.16 -4.61 14.04
C LEU A 222 -11.41 -5.91 14.36
N GLY A 223 -10.43 -5.90 15.28
CA GLY A 223 -9.63 -7.08 15.62
C GLY A 223 -8.26 -7.12 14.94
N PHE A 224 -7.78 -5.98 14.42
CA PHE A 224 -6.35 -5.84 14.11
C PHE A 224 -5.57 -5.52 15.39
N ARG A 225 -4.38 -6.10 15.53
CA ARG A 225 -3.42 -5.69 16.57
C ARG A 225 -2.18 -5.04 15.97
N LEU A 226 -1.57 -4.13 16.72
CA LEU A 226 -0.28 -3.57 16.36
C LEU A 226 0.78 -4.69 16.28
N ARG A 227 1.41 -4.82 15.11
CA ARG A 227 2.59 -5.69 14.92
C ARG A 227 3.88 -4.92 15.16
N ARG A 228 4.02 -3.76 14.54
CA ARG A 228 5.23 -2.90 14.65
C ARG A 228 4.96 -1.46 14.26
N ARG A 229 5.83 -0.57 14.74
CA ARG A 229 5.98 0.78 14.19
C ARG A 229 6.91 0.73 12.97
N THR A 230 6.65 1.59 12.00
CA THR A 230 7.41 1.76 10.76
C THR A 230 7.42 3.23 10.34
N ALA A 231 7.96 3.53 9.18
CA ALA A 231 7.84 4.84 8.55
C ALA A 231 7.62 4.68 7.04
N PHE A 232 6.99 5.69 6.45
CA PHE A 232 6.84 5.86 5.01
C PHE A 232 7.71 7.03 4.57
N LEU A 233 8.49 6.84 3.52
CA LEU A 233 9.36 7.86 2.97
C LEU A 233 9.26 7.90 1.46
N SER A 234 9.18 9.10 0.90
CA SER A 234 9.43 9.35 -0.52
C SER A 234 10.60 10.30 -0.67
N ALA A 235 11.53 9.95 -1.54
CA ALA A 235 12.63 10.81 -1.91
C ALA A 235 12.79 10.91 -3.43
N LEU A 236 13.26 12.06 -3.89
CA LEU A 236 13.59 12.30 -5.28
C LEU A 236 15.06 12.00 -5.54
N VAL A 237 15.32 11.33 -6.65
CA VAL A 237 16.68 11.11 -7.17
C VAL A 237 17.32 12.47 -7.46
N PRO A 238 18.58 12.71 -7.02
CA PRO A 238 19.27 13.95 -7.32
C PRO A 238 19.20 14.28 -8.82
N GLY A 239 18.79 15.52 -9.13
CA GLY A 239 18.86 16.04 -10.49
C GLY A 239 20.31 16.05 -10.98
N ARG A 240 20.53 15.78 -12.27
CA ARG A 240 21.86 15.96 -12.87
C ARG A 240 22.29 17.43 -12.67
N PRO A 241 23.51 17.73 -12.18
CA PRO A 241 23.95 19.12 -12.16
C PRO A 241 24.15 19.60 -13.60
N GLY A 242 23.29 20.51 -14.09
CA GLY A 242 23.56 21.28 -15.31
C GLY A 242 22.36 21.78 -16.11
N ARG A 243 22.25 23.13 -16.15
CA ARG A 243 21.48 24.05 -17.01
C ARG A 243 20.10 24.50 -16.48
N PRO A 244 19.82 25.82 -16.42
CA PRO A 244 18.49 26.33 -16.08
C PRO A 244 17.48 25.78 -17.08
N VAL A 245 16.47 25.08 -16.57
CA VAL A 245 15.32 24.65 -17.37
C VAL A 245 14.46 25.89 -17.57
N ASP A 246 14.28 26.30 -18.83
CA ASP A 246 13.25 27.24 -19.22
C ASP A 246 11.91 26.73 -18.70
N ALA A 247 11.26 27.58 -17.90
CA ALA A 247 9.95 27.34 -17.33
C ALA A 247 8.91 27.24 -18.45
N ARG A 248 8.62 26.01 -18.90
CA ARG A 248 7.36 25.60 -19.56
C ARG A 248 7.36 24.12 -19.96
N THR A 249 7.46 23.22 -18.99
CA THR A 249 6.96 21.85 -19.14
C THR A 249 6.33 21.42 -17.81
N PRO A 250 5.02 21.09 -17.74
CA PRO A 250 4.43 20.65 -16.50
C PRO A 250 5.02 19.29 -16.11
N ALA A 251 5.60 19.23 -14.91
CA ALA A 251 5.97 17.96 -14.28
C ALA A 251 4.70 17.12 -14.18
N ARG A 252 4.72 15.90 -14.72
CA ARG A 252 3.65 14.93 -14.51
C ARG A 252 3.63 14.60 -13.01
N GLU A 253 2.58 15.00 -12.32
CA GLU A 253 2.33 14.68 -10.92
C GLU A 253 2.14 13.16 -10.77
N ALA A 254 3.25 12.43 -10.59
CA ALA A 254 3.19 11.05 -10.14
C ALA A 254 2.81 11.05 -8.66
N GLY A 255 1.69 10.38 -8.35
CA GLY A 255 1.02 10.25 -7.05
C GLY A 255 1.85 10.57 -5.82
N ARG A 256 1.64 11.77 -5.26
CA ARG A 256 2.30 12.24 -4.05
C ARG A 256 1.66 11.56 -2.82
N LEU A 257 2.48 10.96 -1.95
CA LEU A 257 2.05 10.29 -0.71
C LEU A 257 1.62 11.22 0.42
N GLU A 258 1.54 12.54 0.19
CA GLU A 258 1.10 13.54 1.16
C GLU A 258 -0.29 13.23 1.77
N GLN A 259 -1.01 12.25 1.23
CA GLN A 259 -2.38 11.88 1.57
C GLN A 259 -2.52 10.48 2.19
N LEU A 260 -1.43 9.84 2.63
CA LEU A 260 -1.54 8.58 3.38
C LEU A 260 -2.35 8.79 4.68
N GLY A 261 -3.62 8.39 4.64
CA GLY A 261 -4.50 8.35 5.81
C GLY A 261 -4.86 9.71 6.39
N GLN A 262 -5.46 10.61 5.61
CA GLN A 262 -6.36 11.61 6.19
C GLN A 262 -7.72 10.98 6.53
#